data_AF-A0A7Z7FMD3-F1
#
_entry.id   AF-A0A7Z7FMD3-F1
#
_cell.length_a   1.000
_cell.length_b   1.000
_cell.length_c   1.000
_cell.angle_alpha   90.00
_cell.angle_beta   90.00
_cell.angle_gamma   90.00
#
_symmetry.space_group_name_H-M   'P 1'
#
loop_
_entity.id
_entity.type
_entity.pdbx_description
1 polymer ?
#
loop_
_entity_poly.entity_id
_entity_poly.type
_entity_poly.pdbx_seq_one_letter_code
_entity_poly.pdbx_strand_id
1 'polypeptide(L)' 'MKSILMGVLAGLSFGCLAAPNCNDVKTNCIDNYNRDIGACGNYADRRAELCKADAQNRYLSCVQAGGCGG' A
#
# COMPACT_ATOMS: atom_id res chain seq x y z
N MET A 1 39.49 -3.12 -29.82
CA MET A 1 39.36 -3.03 -28.35
C MET A 1 39.27 -1.58 -27.93
N LYS A 2 38.08 -1.11 -27.55
CA LYS A 2 37.77 -0.24 -26.39
C LYS A 2 36.37 0.32 -26.60
N SER A 3 35.42 -0.30 -25.88
CA SER A 3 34.04 0.14 -25.82
C SER A 3 33.95 1.56 -25.27
N ILE A 4 32.95 2.21 -25.84
CA ILE A 4 32.41 3.52 -25.59
C ILE A 4 32.35 3.83 -24.10
N LEU A 5 32.91 5.01 -23.81
CA LEU A 5 32.95 5.73 -22.56
C LEU A 5 31.58 5.71 -21.88
N MET A 6 31.59 5.21 -20.64
CA MET A 6 30.54 5.29 -19.62
C MET A 6 29.90 6.68 -19.60
N GLY A 7 28.64 6.76 -20.01
CA GLY A 7 27.92 8.02 -20.15
C GLY A 7 26.44 7.87 -19.91
N VAL A 8 26.04 7.34 -18.75
CA VAL A 8 24.73 7.68 -18.16
C VAL A 8 24.90 7.69 -16.65
N LEU A 9 25.04 8.91 -16.12
CA LEU A 9 24.68 9.20 -14.75
C LEU A 9 23.21 8.81 -14.56
N ALA A 10 22.96 7.57 -14.13
CA ALA A 10 21.70 7.24 -13.46
C ALA A 10 21.81 7.73 -12.01
N GLY A 11 21.90 9.06 -11.88
CA GLY A 11 21.53 9.76 -10.66
C GLY A 11 20.04 9.61 -10.45
N LEU A 12 19.59 8.41 -10.07
CA LEU A 12 18.37 8.27 -9.31
C LEU A 12 18.79 8.53 -7.87
N SER A 13 18.81 9.83 -7.57
CA SER A 13 18.54 10.37 -6.25
C SER A 13 17.63 9.42 -5.48
N PHE A 14 18.23 8.58 -4.64
CA PHE A 14 17.64 8.14 -3.39
C PHE A 14 17.52 9.41 -2.54
N GLY A 15 16.61 10.30 -2.94
CA GLY A 15 16.04 11.26 -2.01
C GLY A 15 15.60 10.42 -0.83
N CYS A 16 16.05 10.80 0.35
CA CYS A 16 15.58 10.25 1.61
C CYS A 16 14.05 10.35 1.62
N LEU A 17 13.35 9.38 1.05
CA LEU A 17 11.95 9.14 1.35
C LEU A 17 12.02 8.70 2.80
N ALA A 18 11.77 9.65 3.70
CA ALA A 18 11.56 9.36 5.11
C ALA A 18 10.74 8.09 5.16
N ALA A 19 11.26 7.05 5.83
CA ALA A 19 10.53 5.80 6.00
C ALA A 19 9.12 6.21 6.47
N PRO A 20 8.05 5.78 5.76
CA PRO A 20 6.70 6.15 6.14
C PRO A 20 6.53 5.86 7.63
N ASN A 21 6.13 6.86 8.41
CA ASN A 21 5.82 6.61 9.81
C ASN A 21 4.75 5.52 9.86
N CYS A 22 5.03 4.41 10.53
CA CYS A 22 4.10 3.29 10.57
C CYS A 22 2.74 3.66 11.14
N ASN A 23 2.67 4.70 11.98
CA ASN A 23 1.41 5.24 12.46
C ASN A 23 0.61 5.89 11.33
N ASP A 24 1.26 6.67 10.46
CA ASP A 24 0.61 7.35 9.34
C ASP A 24 0.19 6.34 8.27
N VAL A 25 1.03 5.32 8.00
CA VAL A 25 0.67 4.19 7.13
C VAL A 25 -0.55 3.46 7.66
N LYS A 26 -0.52 3.02 8.93
CA LYS A 26 -1.64 2.29 9.53
C LYS A 26 -2.91 3.14 9.55
N THR A 27 -2.81 4.44 9.81
CA THR A 27 -3.94 5.38 9.77
C THR A 27 -4.52 5.49 8.35
N ASN A 28 -3.69 5.68 7.33
CA ASN A 28 -4.20 5.71 5.95
C ASN A 28 -4.82 4.36 5.54
N CYS A 29 -4.20 3.24 5.93
CA CYS A 29 -4.75 1.91 5.66
C CYS A 29 -6.10 1.69 6.39
N ILE A 30 -6.25 2.14 7.64
CA ILE A 30 -7.51 2.01 8.39
C ILE A 30 -8.62 2.89 7.80
N ASP A 31 -8.28 4.10 7.33
CA ASP A 31 -9.24 4.99 6.69
C ASP A 31 -9.79 4.39 5.39
N ASN A 32 -8.91 3.80 4.57
CA ASN A 32 -9.33 3.09 3.36
C ASN A 32 -10.15 1.84 3.70
N TYR A 33 -9.73 1.07 4.70
CA TYR A 33 -10.49 -0.08 5.19
C TYR A 33 -11.91 0.30 5.65
N ASN A 34 -12.05 1.38 6.42
CA ASN A 34 -13.34 1.86 6.90
C ASN A 34 -14.25 2.31 5.74
N ARG A 35 -13.67 2.95 4.72
CA ARG A 35 -14.40 3.30 3.50
C ARG A 35 -14.88 2.06 2.76
N ASP A 36 -14.02 1.06 2.60
CA ASP A 36 -14.35 -0.19 1.90
C ASP A 36 -15.45 -0.97 2.65
N ILE A 37 -15.34 -1.10 3.97
CA ILE A 37 -16.37 -1.74 4.81
C ILE A 37 -17.71 -1.00 4.75
N GLY A 38 -17.68 0.34 4.76
CA GLY A 38 -18.88 1.16 4.56
C GLY A 38 -19.55 0.87 3.21
N ALA A 39 -18.77 0.77 2.13
CA ALA A 39 -19.28 0.41 0.81
C ALA A 39 -19.85 -1.03 0.76
N CYS A 40 -19.29 -1.97 1.53
CA CYS A 40 -19.80 -3.33 1.65
C CYS A 40 -21.19 -3.41 2.28
N GLY A 41 -21.61 -2.39 3.03
CA GLY A 41 -22.96 -2.29 3.61
C GLY A 41 -24.08 -2.18 2.57
N ASN A 42 -23.74 -1.90 1.31
CA ASN A 42 -24.72 -1.88 0.20
C ASN A 42 -25.13 -3.29 -0.29
N TYR A 43 -24.44 -4.34 0.17
CA TYR A 43 -24.78 -5.72 -0.13
C TYR A 43 -25.49 -6.36 1.07
N ALA A 44 -26.59 -7.10 0.84
CA ALA A 44 -27.36 -7.77 1.90
C ALA A 44 -27.15 -9.30 1.92
N ASP A 45 -26.36 -9.82 0.99
CA ASP A 45 -26.13 -11.25 0.76
C ASP A 45 -24.66 -11.64 0.99
N ARG A 46 -24.28 -12.86 0.61
CA ARG A 46 -22.90 -13.39 0.70
C ARG A 46 -21.84 -12.47 0.08
N ARG A 47 -22.21 -11.63 -0.89
CA ARG A 47 -21.32 -10.62 -1.47
C ARG A 47 -20.86 -9.59 -0.44
N ALA A 48 -21.65 -9.30 0.59
CA ALA A 48 -21.25 -8.46 1.72
C ALA A 48 -20.07 -9.06 2.49
N GLU A 49 -20.13 -10.37 2.77
CA GLU A 49 -19.06 -11.08 3.47
C GLU A 49 -17.78 -11.14 2.64
N LEU A 50 -17.89 -11.43 1.34
CA LEU A 50 -16.77 -11.44 0.41
C LEU A 50 -16.13 -10.05 0.28
N CYS A 51 -16.94 -9.00 0.23
CA CYS A 51 -16.48 -7.61 0.21
C CYS A 51 -15.71 -7.26 1.49
N LYS A 52 -16.23 -7.65 2.67
CA LYS A 52 -15.54 -7.42 3.95
C LYS A 52 -14.20 -8.16 4.03
N ALA A 53 -14.15 -9.40 3.52
CA ALA A 53 -12.92 -10.18 3.45
C ALA A 53 -11.89 -9.54 2.49
N ASP A 54 -12.34 -9.04 1.33
CA ASP A 54 -11.47 -8.31 0.40
C ASP A 54 -10.92 -7.02 1.02
N ALA A 55 -11.77 -6.22 1.69
CA ALA A 55 -11.35 -5.03 2.41
C ALA A 55 -10.28 -5.35 3.47
N GLN A 56 -10.45 -6.44 4.21
CA GLN A 56 -9.47 -6.89 5.20
C GLN A 56 -8.14 -7.31 4.55
N ASN A 57 -8.18 -8.01 3.42
CA ASN A 57 -6.96 -8.38 2.68
C ASN A 57 -6.23 -7.14 2.13
N ARG A 58 -6.96 -6.13 1.66
CA ARG A 58 -6.39 -4.85 1.22
C ARG A 58 -5.74 -4.09 2.35
N TYR A 59 -6.36 -4.07 3.54
CA TYR A 59 -5.76 -3.47 4.73
C TYR A 59 -4.42 -4.14 5.08
N LEU A 60 -4.39 -5.47 5.17
CA LEU A 60 -3.17 -6.22 5.48
C LEU A 60 -2.07 -5.96 4.43
N SER A 61 -2.45 -5.99 3.16
CA SER A 61 -1.54 -5.70 2.04
C SER A 61 -0.99 -4.27 2.10
N CYS A 62 -1.83 -3.29 2.46
CA CYS A 62 -1.45 -1.88 2.62
C CYS A 62 -0.41 -1.70 3.74
N VAL A 63 -0.67 -2.29 4.91
CA VAL A 63 0.24 -2.23 6.06
C VAL A 63 1.56 -2.94 5.75
N GLN A 64 1.52 -4.08 5.05
CA GLN A 64 2.71 -4.82 4.66
C GLN A 64 3.54 -4.09 3.58
N ALA A 65 2.89 -3.50 2.58
CA ALA A 65 3.56 -2.69 1.55
C ALA A 65 4.25 -1.45 2.14
N GLY A 66 3.68 -0.87 3.21
CA GLY A 66 4.32 0.19 3.98
C GLY A 66 5.44 -0.28 4.93
N GLY A 67 5.73 -1.59 5.00
CA GLY A 67 6.77 -2.14 5.87
C GLY A 67 6.38 -2.20 7.35
N CYS A 68 5.08 -2.13 7.67
CA CYS A 68 4.57 -1.97 9.04
C CYS A 68 3.75 -3.16 9.54
N GLY A 69 3.86 -4.31 8.87
CA GLY A 69 3.09 -5.55 9.13
C GLY A 69 3.58 -6.41 10.30
N GLY A 70 4.31 -5.81 11.25
CA GLY A 70 4.81 -6.45 12.47
C GLY A 70 3.92 -6.18 13.68
#